data_AF-A0A455U086-F1
#
_entry.id   AF-A0A455U086-F1
#
_cell.length_a   1.000
_cell.length_b   1.000
_cell.length_c   1.000
_cell.angle_alpha   90.00
_cell.angle_beta   90.00
_cell.angle_gamma   90.00
#
_symmetry.space_group_name_H-M   'P 1'
#
loop_
_entity.id
_entity.type
_entity.pdbx_description
1 polymer ?
#
loop_
_entity_poly.entity_id
_entity_poly.type
_entity_poly.pdbx_seq_one_letter_code
_entity_poly.pdbx_strand_id
1 'polypeptide(L)'
;MMTKALDYFDPAATQGGDFAKALAPAQCPFLIVSFTTDWRFPPSRSRELVDALTRAGKSVSYANIDSPHGHDAFLLSEPRYDAIFSAFMNRCPRA
;
A
#
# COMPACT_ATOMS: atom_id res chain seq x y z
N MET A 1 -6.28 -23.47 3.64
CA MET A 1 -6.59 -22.69 4.86
C MET A 1 -5.80 -21.37 4.89
N MET A 2 -5.89 -20.56 3.83
CA MET A 2 -5.28 -19.21 3.74
C MET A 2 -6.32 -18.13 3.42
N THR A 3 -7.54 -18.50 3.04
CA THR A 3 -8.61 -17.56 2.64
C THR A 3 -9.34 -16.96 3.84
N LYS A 4 -9.86 -17.78 4.77
CA LYS A 4 -10.66 -17.25 5.91
C LYS A 4 -9.91 -16.22 6.77
N ALA A 5 -8.62 -16.42 7.05
CA ALA A 5 -7.87 -15.51 7.90
C ALA A 5 -7.64 -14.13 7.25
N LEU A 6 -7.47 -14.08 5.92
CA LEU A 6 -7.39 -12.82 5.17
C LEU A 6 -8.75 -12.15 5.05
N ASP A 7 -9.83 -12.93 4.89
CA ASP A 7 -11.20 -12.40 4.80
C ASP A 7 -11.65 -11.72 6.11
N TYR A 8 -11.15 -12.18 7.27
CA TYR A 8 -11.45 -11.60 8.58
C TYR A 8 -10.42 -10.57 9.06
N PHE A 9 -9.36 -10.31 8.31
CA PHE A 9 -8.34 -9.35 8.74
C PHE A 9 -8.87 -7.93 8.59
N ASP A 10 -9.39 -7.39 9.69
CA ASP A 10 -9.76 -6.00 9.82
C ASP A 10 -8.81 -5.30 10.81
N PRO A 11 -7.78 -4.59 10.32
CA PRO A 11 -6.85 -3.84 11.16
C PRO A 11 -7.53 -2.69 11.94
N ALA A 12 -8.73 -2.27 11.52
CA ALA A 12 -9.52 -1.23 12.17
C ALA A 12 -10.54 -1.77 13.19
N ALA A 13 -10.69 -3.09 13.32
CA ALA A 13 -11.68 -3.71 14.20
C ALA A 13 -11.59 -3.23 15.66
N THR A 14 -10.37 -3.09 16.18
CA THR A 14 -10.12 -2.61 17.55
C THR A 14 -10.29 -1.10 17.72
N GLN A 15 -10.44 -0.36 16.61
CA GLN A 15 -10.60 1.09 16.55
C GLN A 15 -12.00 1.50 16.08
N GLY A 16 -12.99 0.60 16.19
CA GLY A 16 -14.38 0.86 15.78
C GLY A 16 -14.55 1.04 14.27
N GLY A 17 -13.69 0.41 13.47
CA GLY A 17 -13.68 0.53 12.01
C GLY A 17 -12.97 1.79 11.50
N ASP A 18 -12.38 2.61 12.38
CA ASP A 18 -11.62 3.79 11.95
C ASP A 18 -10.19 3.42 11.54
N PHE A 19 -10.01 3.26 10.23
CA PHE A 19 -8.73 2.85 9.67
C PHE A 19 -7.62 3.88 9.88
N ALA A 20 -7.94 5.18 9.97
CA ALA A 20 -6.94 6.21 10.24
C ALA A 20 -6.39 6.09 11.68
N LYS A 21 -7.25 5.80 12.66
CA LYS A 21 -6.82 5.53 14.04
C LYS A 21 -5.96 4.28 14.15
N ALA A 22 -6.30 3.24 13.40
CA ALA A 22 -5.51 2.01 13.37
C ALA A 22 -4.07 2.25 12.86
N LEU A 23 -3.91 3.18 11.91
CA LEU A 23 -2.62 3.52 11.31
C LEU A 23 -1.87 4.63 12.07
N ALA A 24 -2.51 5.30 13.03
CA ALA A 24 -1.93 6.40 13.80
C ALA A 24 -0.63 6.06 14.57
N PRO A 25 -0.42 4.83 15.11
CA PRO A 25 0.83 4.49 15.81
C PRO A 25 2.06 4.38 14.89
N ALA A 26 1.88 4.27 13.57
CA ALA A 26 2.99 4.09 12.65
C ALA A 26 3.85 5.35 12.51
N GLN A 27 5.17 5.19 12.52
CA GLN A 27 6.12 6.31 12.51
C GLN A 27 6.96 6.39 11.23
N CYS A 28 6.85 5.40 10.34
CA CYS A 28 7.60 5.36 9.10
C CYS A 28 6.90 6.14 7.97
N PRO A 29 7.66 6.61 6.96
CA PRO A 29 7.08 7.01 5.68
C PRO A 29 6.53 5.78 4.95
N PHE A 30 5.47 5.99 4.18
CA PHE A 30 4.78 4.93 3.44
C PHE A 30 4.95 5.10 1.94
N LEU A 31 5.20 3.98 1.25
CA LEU A 31 5.09 3.86 -0.20
C LEU A 31 4.00 2.83 -0.51
N ILE A 32 2.95 3.27 -1.19
CA ILE A 32 1.87 2.40 -1.69
C ILE A 32 1.99 2.33 -3.21
N VAL A 33 2.22 1.12 -3.74
CA VAL A 33 2.23 0.86 -5.18
C VAL A 33 1.10 -0.09 -5.53
N SER A 34 0.33 0.25 -6.57
CA SER A 34 -0.71 -0.62 -7.13
C SER A 34 -0.51 -0.84 -8.62
N PHE A 35 -1.06 -1.93 -9.15
CA PHE A 35 -1.03 -2.22 -10.59
C PHE A 35 -2.45 -2.20 -11.15
N THR A 36 -2.65 -1.55 -12.31
CA THR A 36 -3.97 -1.34 -12.94
C THR A 36 -4.74 -2.63 -13.19
N THR A 37 -4.04 -3.72 -13.50
CA THR A 37 -4.60 -5.03 -13.84
C THR A 37 -4.65 -6.00 -12.66
N ASP A 38 -4.25 -5.58 -11.45
CA ASP A 38 -4.34 -6.42 -10.25
C ASP A 38 -5.80 -6.52 -9.79
N TRP A 39 -6.41 -7.69 -10.03
CA TRP A 39 -7.77 -8.00 -9.60
C TRP A 39 -7.84 -8.51 -8.16
N ARG A 40 -6.71 -8.97 -7.59
CA ARG A 40 -6.64 -9.51 -6.23
C ARG A 40 -6.51 -8.39 -5.20
N PHE A 41 -5.76 -7.34 -5.54
CA PHE A 41 -5.62 -6.11 -4.78
C PHE A 41 -5.94 -4.91 -5.67
N PRO A 42 -7.24 -4.63 -5.92
CA PRO A 42 -7.62 -3.59 -6.86
C PRO A 42 -7.10 -2.22 -6.40
N PRO A 43 -6.72 -1.32 -7.34
CA PRO A 43 -6.24 0.02 -7.02
C PRO A 43 -7.19 0.84 -6.14
N SER A 44 -8.49 0.53 -6.10
CA SER A 44 -9.44 1.14 -5.16
C SER A 44 -9.05 0.91 -3.71
N ARG A 45 -8.68 -0.31 -3.32
CA ARG A 45 -8.26 -0.61 -1.93
C ARG A 45 -6.95 0.08 -1.57
N SER A 46 -6.01 0.17 -2.51
CA SER A 46 -4.79 0.94 -2.31
C SER A 46 -5.08 2.43 -2.08
N ARG A 47 -6.06 3.01 -2.80
CA ARG A 47 -6.51 4.39 -2.56
C ARG A 47 -7.15 4.57 -1.19
N GLU A 48 -8.00 3.65 -0.75
CA GLU A 48 -8.58 3.70 0.61
C GLU A 48 -7.51 3.72 1.70
N LEU A 49 -6.44 2.93 1.54
CA LEU A 49 -5.29 2.94 2.44
C LEU A 49 -4.54 4.28 2.41
N VAL A 50 -4.31 4.84 1.22
CA VAL A 50 -3.66 6.16 1.06
C VAL A 50 -4.49 7.25 1.72
N ASP A 51 -5.82 7.22 1.57
CA ASP A 51 -6.73 8.19 2.19
C ASP A 51 -6.69 8.07 3.72
N ALA A 52 -6.67 6.85 4.26
CA ALA A 52 -6.55 6.62 5.70
C ALA A 52 -5.21 7.10 6.26
N LEU A 53 -4.10 6.82 5.58
CA LEU A 53 -2.76 7.30 5.94
C LEU A 53 -2.68 8.82 5.90
N THR A 54 -3.27 9.44 4.89
CA THR A 54 -3.34 10.90 4.73
C THR A 54 -4.14 11.53 5.87
N ARG A 55 -5.32 10.98 6.19
CA ARG A 55 -6.15 11.41 7.32
C ARG A 55 -5.46 11.23 8.67
N ALA A 56 -4.60 10.22 8.80
CA ALA A 56 -3.78 9.98 9.98
C ALA A 56 -2.51 10.87 10.05
N GLY A 57 -2.34 11.81 9.11
CA GLY A 57 -1.19 12.73 9.07
C GLY A 57 0.13 12.04 8.72
N LYS A 58 0.09 10.89 8.04
CA LYS A 58 1.29 10.13 7.67
C LYS A 58 1.85 10.61 6.33
N SER A 59 3.18 10.59 6.22
CA SER A 59 3.85 10.82 4.94
C SER A 59 3.64 9.60 4.06
N VAL A 60 2.83 9.74 3.02
CA VAL A 60 2.49 8.66 2.09
C VAL A 60 2.78 9.08 0.65
N SER A 61 3.43 8.20 -0.10
CA SER A 61 3.60 8.29 -1.55
C SER A 61 2.79 7.19 -2.21
N TYR A 62 2.02 7.55 -3.24
CA TYR A 62 1.21 6.60 -4.01
C TYR A 62 1.62 6.58 -5.47
N ALA A 63 1.77 5.38 -6.04
CA ALA A 63 1.98 5.19 -7.47
C ALA A 63 1.09 4.07 -8.00
N ASN A 64 0.34 4.35 -9.06
CA ASN A 64 -0.38 3.34 -9.82
C ASN A 64 0.39 3.07 -11.12
N ILE A 65 0.89 1.85 -11.27
CA ILE A 65 1.68 1.41 -12.42
C ILE A 65 0.75 0.68 -13.39
N ASP A 66 0.83 1.09 -14.66
CA ASP A 66 0.15 0.35 -15.72
C ASP A 66 1.04 -0.83 -16.12
N SER A 67 0.58 -2.06 -15.86
CA SER A 67 1.31 -3.28 -16.17
C SER A 67 0.34 -4.35 -16.64
N PRO A 68 0.67 -5.13 -17.70
CA PRO A 68 -0.17 -6.23 -18.15
C PRO A 68 -0.06 -7.47 -17.24
N HIS A 69 0.87 -7.49 -16.29
CA HIS A 69 1.21 -8.67 -15.49
C HIS A 69 0.45 -8.78 -14.16
N GLY A 70 -0.51 -7.87 -13.89
CA GLY A 70 -1.37 -7.94 -12.71
C GLY A 70 -0.59 -7.87 -11.40
N HIS A 71 -1.01 -8.69 -10.43
CA HIS A 71 -0.36 -8.79 -9.12
C HIS A 71 1.11 -9.18 -9.24
N ASP A 72 1.46 -10.12 -10.12
CA ASP A 72 2.83 -10.64 -10.20
C ASP A 72 3.83 -9.63 -10.81
N ALA A 73 3.36 -8.46 -11.25
CA ALA A 73 4.19 -7.39 -11.77
C ALA A 73 5.25 -6.89 -10.77
N PHE A 74 5.03 -7.03 -9.44
CA PHE A 74 6.06 -6.66 -8.45
C PHE A 74 7.23 -7.65 -8.38
N LEU A 75 7.07 -8.87 -8.89
CA LEU A 75 8.12 -9.90 -8.94
C LEU A 75 8.91 -9.86 -10.24
N LEU A 76 8.37 -9.20 -11.26
CA LEU A 76 9.01 -9.04 -12.56
C LEU A 76 9.83 -7.74 -12.57
N SER A 77 10.87 -7.70 -13.41
CA SER A 77 11.57 -6.44 -13.67
C SER A 77 10.63 -5.49 -14.42
N GLU A 78 10.00 -4.61 -13.66
CA GLU A 78 9.21 -3.49 -14.15
C GLU A 78 10.03 -2.21 -13.92
N PRO A 79 10.65 -1.63 -14.97
CA PRO A 79 11.56 -0.48 -14.81
C PRO A 79 10.93 0.69 -14.06
N ARG A 80 9.62 0.89 -14.24
CA ARG A 80 8.89 1.97 -13.55
C ARG A 80 8.74 1.69 -12.06
N TYR A 81 8.50 0.44 -11.67
CA TYR A 81 8.45 0.01 -10.27
C TYR A 81 9.83 0.17 -9.62
N ASP A 82 10.88 -0.33 -10.27
CA ASP A 82 12.26 -0.27 -9.77
C ASP A 82 12.72 1.16 -9.53
N ALA A 83 12.40 2.08 -10.45
CA ALA A 83 12.71 3.50 -10.33
C ALA A 83 12.00 4.15 -9.14
N ILE A 84 10.71 3.88 -8.96
CA ILE A 84 9.91 4.42 -7.85
C ILE A 84 10.42 3.89 -6.51
N PHE A 85 10.65 2.59 -6.43
CA PHE A 85 11.15 1.94 -5.22
C PHE A 85 12.53 2.49 -4.84
N SER A 86 13.46 2.56 -5.79
CA SER A 86 14.81 3.09 -5.56
C SER A 86 14.77 4.56 -5.12
N ALA A 87 13.93 5.38 -5.75
CA ALA A 87 13.77 6.79 -5.39
C ALA A 87 13.14 7.00 -4.01
N PHE A 88 12.27 6.09 -3.56
CA PHE A 88 11.73 6.11 -2.21
C PHE A 88 12.78 5.69 -1.18
N MET A 89 13.49 4.59 -1.42
CA MET A 89 14.54 4.10 -0.53
C MET A 89 15.68 5.11 -0.36
N ASN A 90 16.04 5.83 -1.42
CA ASN A 90 17.05 6.91 -1.34
C ASN A 90 16.60 8.13 -0.53
N ARG A 91 15.28 8.38 -0.44
CA ARG A 91 14.70 9.48 0.35
C ARG A 91 14.38 9.08 1.77
N CYS A 92 14.20 7.79 2.05
CA CYS A 92 13.90 7.29 3.37
C CYS A 92 15.07 7.63 4.32
N PRO A 93 14.81 8.30 5.47
CA PRO A 93 15.85 8.55 6.46
C PRO A 93 16.47 7.22 6.87
N ARG A 94 17.80 7.11 6.76
CA ARG A 94 18.52 5.98 7.35
C ARG A 94 18.43 6.13 8.86
N ALA A 95 17.91 5.09 9.53
CA ALA A 95 17.87 5.01 10.99
C ALA A 95 19.28 4.99 11.58
#